data_AF-A0A2G9UX04-F1
#
_entry.id   AF-A0A2G9UX04-F1
#
_cell.length_a   1.000
_cell.length_b   1.000
_cell.length_c   1.000
_cell.angle_alpha   90.00
_cell.angle_beta   90.00
_cell.angle_gamma   90.00
#
_symmetry.space_group_name_H-M   'P 1'
#
loop_
_entity.id
_entity.type
_entity.pdbx_description
1 polymer ?
#
loop_
_entity_poly.entity_id
_entity_poly.type
_entity_poly.pdbx_seq_one_letter_code
_entity_poly.pdbx_strand_id
1 'polypeptide(L)'
;MESAVALHAPEGEKYDSSDTKKWPVNHHTIPGGFTPSDMLAGMFLMSSLSLNSSDYGKRVLSIGLGGGSVDMVLSSVKPEVDVTVVEIDPLVVSIASKWFGVADSNHHHTVIRNGITFIEEAAARGMKYAAVVLDACGNDEFKCPVKVFRTAYAVKMLRKILMETGCVRNE
;
A
#
# COMPACT_ATOMS: atom_id res chain seq x y z
N MET A 1 12.71 9.96 -1.69
CA MET A 1 11.33 9.61 -2.05
C MET A 1 10.44 10.64 -1.37
N GLU A 2 9.69 11.43 -2.13
CA GLU A 2 8.76 12.41 -1.55
C GLU A 2 7.41 11.72 -1.38
N SER A 3 7.00 11.48 -0.14
CA SER A 3 5.63 11.05 0.16
C SER A 3 4.76 12.29 0.36
N ALA A 4 3.60 12.32 -0.29
CA ALA A 4 2.62 13.38 -0.19
C ALA A 4 1.24 12.80 0.13
N VAL A 5 0.35 13.63 0.68
CA VAL A 5 -1.06 13.29 0.87
C VAL A 5 -1.92 14.52 0.66
N ALA A 6 -3.13 14.33 0.15
CA ALA A 6 -4.09 15.41 0.03
C ALA A 6 -4.65 15.79 1.42
N LEU A 7 -5.04 17.04 1.60
CA LEU A 7 -5.69 17.54 2.81
C LEU A 7 -7.12 18.00 2.48
N HIS A 8 -8.04 17.80 3.40
CA HIS A 8 -9.39 18.36 3.35
C HIS A 8 -9.40 19.75 4.00
N ALA A 9 -9.63 20.79 3.21
CA ALA A 9 -9.86 22.13 3.74
C ALA A 9 -11.19 22.15 4.51
N PRO A 10 -11.22 22.60 5.79
CA PRO A 10 -12.47 22.88 6.49
C PRO A 10 -13.28 23.96 5.77
N GLU A 11 -14.60 23.95 5.97
CA GLU A 11 -15.50 24.89 5.28
C GLU A 11 -15.12 26.35 5.58
N GLY A 12 -14.94 27.15 4.52
CA GLY A 12 -14.59 28.57 4.61
C GLY A 12 -13.09 28.87 4.81
N GLU A 13 -12.24 27.86 5.02
CA GLU A 13 -10.79 28.03 5.18
C GLU A 13 -10.08 28.07 3.81
N LYS A 14 -8.96 28.82 3.72
CA LYS A 14 -8.12 28.91 2.51
C LYS A 14 -6.67 28.65 2.85
N TYR A 15 -5.96 27.94 1.98
CA TYR A 15 -4.59 27.48 2.25
C TYR A 15 -3.59 28.60 2.60
N ASP A 16 -3.81 29.81 2.09
CA ASP A 16 -2.98 30.99 2.26
C ASP A 16 -3.26 31.75 3.57
N SER A 17 -4.39 31.47 4.22
CA SER A 17 -4.85 32.17 5.42
C SER A 17 -5.03 31.28 6.64
N SER A 18 -4.81 29.97 6.50
CA SER A 18 -5.12 28.96 7.51
C SER A 18 -3.89 28.12 7.88
N ASP A 19 -3.87 27.61 9.11
CA ASP A 19 -2.85 26.64 9.55
C ASP A 19 -3.21 25.23 9.03
N THR A 20 -2.70 24.90 7.84
CA THR A 20 -2.99 23.63 7.14
C THR A 20 -2.49 22.40 7.87
N LYS A 21 -1.61 22.54 8.87
CA LYS A 21 -1.15 21.42 9.72
C LYS A 21 -2.29 20.79 10.53
N LYS A 22 -3.40 21.51 10.70
CA LYS A 22 -4.59 21.05 11.43
C LYS A 22 -5.64 20.42 10.51
N TRP A 23 -5.44 20.49 9.19
CA TRP A 23 -6.41 19.99 8.24
C TRP A 23 -6.37 18.47 8.22
N PRO A 24 -7.55 17.79 8.22
CA PRO A 24 -7.58 16.35 8.16
C PRO A 24 -7.03 15.83 6.83
N VAL A 25 -6.35 14.69 6.90
CA VAL A 25 -5.83 13.98 5.73
C VAL A 25 -6.98 13.45 4.88
N ASN A 26 -6.83 13.52 3.56
CA ASN A 26 -7.77 13.00 2.57
C ASN A 26 -7.19 11.78 1.84
N HIS A 27 -7.71 10.60 2.17
CA HIS A 27 -7.37 9.33 1.53
C HIS A 27 -8.28 8.95 0.34
N HIS A 28 -9.23 9.79 -0.05
CA HIS A 28 -10.06 9.60 -1.24
C HIS A 28 -9.44 10.21 -2.49
N THR A 29 -8.23 10.77 -2.38
CA THR A 29 -7.52 11.41 -3.49
C THR A 29 -6.12 10.84 -3.55
N ILE A 30 -5.74 10.36 -4.74
CA ILE A 30 -4.37 9.97 -5.01
C ILE A 30 -3.56 11.26 -5.25
N PRO A 31 -2.61 11.61 -4.38
CA PRO A 31 -1.79 12.81 -4.58
C PRO A 31 -1.00 12.67 -5.89
N GLY A 32 -0.80 13.81 -6.58
CA GLY A 32 -0.33 13.83 -7.96
C GLY A 32 1.01 13.12 -8.18
N GLY A 33 0.99 12.11 -9.05
CA GLY A 33 2.13 11.31 -9.50
C GLY A 33 1.61 10.08 -10.25
N PHE A 34 2.25 9.67 -11.35
CA PHE A 34 1.79 8.52 -12.16
C PHE A 34 1.88 7.18 -11.41
N THR A 35 2.85 7.02 -10.50
CA THR A 35 3.18 5.73 -9.90
C THR A 35 2.10 5.18 -8.96
N PRO A 36 1.51 5.94 -8.01
CA PRO A 36 0.49 5.39 -7.11
C PRO A 36 -0.83 5.10 -7.84
N SER A 37 -1.18 5.90 -8.84
CA SER A 37 -2.36 5.66 -9.68
C SER A 37 -2.21 4.42 -10.55
N ASP A 38 -1.04 4.18 -11.13
CA ASP A 38 -0.79 3.00 -11.98
C ASP A 38 -0.74 1.71 -11.16
N MET A 39 -0.24 1.78 -9.92
CA MET A 39 -0.31 0.66 -8.98
C MET A 39 -1.75 0.28 -8.67
N LEU A 40 -2.57 1.26 -8.28
CA LEU A 40 -3.99 1.06 -7.96
C LEU A 40 -4.78 0.57 -9.17
N ALA A 41 -4.73 1.30 -10.28
CA ALA A 41 -5.47 0.99 -11.50
C ALA A 41 -5.11 -0.40 -12.05
N GLY A 42 -3.82 -0.79 -11.96
CA GLY A 42 -3.36 -2.10 -12.41
C GLY A 42 -4.07 -3.28 -11.74
N MET A 43 -4.43 -3.17 -10.45
CA MET A 43 -5.18 -4.22 -9.74
C MET A 43 -6.58 -4.45 -10.33
N PHE A 44 -7.22 -3.39 -10.81
CA PHE A 44 -8.53 -3.46 -11.45
C PHE A 44 -8.45 -3.91 -12.91
N LEU A 45 -7.50 -3.35 -13.66
CA LEU A 45 -7.30 -3.68 -15.08
C LEU A 45 -6.90 -5.14 -15.27
N MET A 46 -6.16 -5.73 -14.33
CA MET A 46 -5.79 -7.15 -14.34
C MET A 46 -6.86 -8.06 -13.73
N SER A 47 -8.04 -7.52 -13.39
CA SER A 47 -9.15 -8.27 -12.79
C SER A 47 -8.81 -8.97 -11.45
N SER A 48 -7.72 -8.54 -10.81
CA SER A 48 -7.37 -8.99 -9.46
C SER A 48 -8.39 -8.46 -8.45
N LEU A 49 -8.79 -7.20 -8.60
CA LEU A 49 -9.93 -6.58 -7.93
C LEU A 49 -10.99 -6.18 -8.97
N SER A 50 -12.26 -6.09 -8.54
CA SER A 50 -13.36 -5.70 -9.41
C SER A 50 -13.63 -4.19 -9.32
N LEU A 51 -13.95 -3.57 -10.46
CA LEU A 51 -14.37 -2.16 -10.47
C LEU A 51 -15.75 -1.96 -9.82
N ASN A 52 -16.70 -2.85 -10.13
CA ASN A 52 -18.13 -2.61 -9.85
C ASN A 52 -18.75 -3.66 -8.92
N SER A 53 -18.02 -4.71 -8.53
CA SER A 53 -18.52 -5.74 -7.61
C SER A 53 -17.71 -5.78 -6.33
N SER A 54 -18.29 -6.37 -5.30
CA SER A 54 -17.61 -6.52 -4.01
C SER A 54 -16.41 -7.47 -4.13
N ASP A 55 -15.32 -7.09 -3.48
CA ASP A 55 -14.10 -7.91 -3.36
C ASP A 55 -13.94 -8.49 -1.94
N TYR A 56 -15.05 -8.66 -1.22
CA TYR A 56 -15.06 -9.17 0.16
C TYR A 56 -14.29 -10.49 0.30
N GLY A 57 -13.40 -10.55 1.29
CA GLY A 57 -12.54 -11.71 1.56
C GLY A 57 -11.32 -11.83 0.64
N LYS A 58 -11.15 -10.93 -0.33
CA LYS A 58 -9.87 -10.77 -1.04
C LYS A 58 -8.89 -10.03 -0.15
N ARG A 59 -7.62 -10.38 -0.33
CA ARG A 59 -6.49 -9.82 0.41
C ARG A 59 -5.53 -9.12 -0.53
N VAL A 60 -5.00 -7.97 -0.13
CA VAL A 60 -3.91 -7.26 -0.79
C VAL A 60 -2.73 -7.16 0.18
N LEU A 61 -1.53 -7.47 -0.32
CA LEU A 61 -0.28 -7.34 0.42
C LEU A 61 0.52 -6.18 -0.15
N SER A 62 0.86 -5.18 0.65
CA SER A 62 1.85 -4.17 0.29
C SER A 62 3.15 -4.41 1.05
N ILE A 63 4.28 -4.39 0.35
CA ILE A 63 5.61 -4.46 0.96
C ILE A 63 6.29 -3.11 0.75
N GLY A 64 6.55 -2.39 1.85
CA GLY A 64 6.85 -0.96 1.86
C GLY A 64 5.59 -0.14 2.15
N LEU A 65 5.63 0.65 3.24
CA LEU A 65 4.54 1.56 3.61
C LEU A 65 4.75 2.96 3.04
N GLY A 66 5.96 3.49 3.16
CA GLY A 66 6.23 4.91 2.87
C GLY A 66 5.27 5.82 3.65
N GLY A 67 4.53 6.67 2.92
CA GLY A 67 3.48 7.54 3.49
C GLY A 67 2.08 6.90 3.54
N GLY A 68 1.90 5.67 3.04
CA GLY A 68 0.61 4.96 3.04
C GLY A 68 -0.37 5.34 1.93
N SER A 69 0.05 6.09 0.90
CA SER A 69 -0.86 6.66 -0.09
C SER A 69 -1.63 5.59 -0.89
N VAL A 70 -0.97 4.50 -1.29
CA VAL A 70 -1.61 3.45 -2.10
C VAL A 70 -2.58 2.62 -1.26
N ASP A 71 -2.14 2.15 -0.10
CA ASP A 71 -2.91 1.28 0.80
C ASP A 71 -4.08 2.01 1.47
N MET A 72 -3.91 3.26 1.88
CA MET A 72 -5.00 4.05 2.47
C MET A 72 -6.05 4.46 1.43
N VAL A 73 -5.63 4.79 0.20
CA VAL A 73 -6.58 5.01 -0.90
C VAL A 73 -7.33 3.73 -1.20
N LEU A 74 -6.63 2.59 -1.33
CA LEU A 74 -7.29 1.30 -1.57
C LEU A 74 -8.33 0.99 -0.48
N SER A 75 -7.97 1.19 0.78
CA SER A 75 -8.86 0.98 1.93
C SER A 75 -10.06 1.93 1.94
N SER A 76 -9.92 3.12 1.36
CA SER A 76 -11.02 4.08 1.22
C SER A 76 -11.98 3.70 0.09
N VAL A 77 -11.46 3.21 -1.05
CA VAL A 77 -12.28 2.84 -2.23
C VAL A 77 -12.87 1.44 -2.16
N LYS A 78 -12.22 0.52 -1.42
CA LYS A 78 -12.59 -0.88 -1.24
C LYS A 78 -12.44 -1.29 0.24
N PRO A 79 -13.28 -0.73 1.13
CA PRO A 79 -13.16 -0.95 2.58
C PRO A 79 -13.36 -2.40 3.01
N GLU A 80 -13.89 -3.26 2.14
CA GLU A 80 -14.08 -4.69 2.40
C GLU A 80 -12.87 -5.57 2.05
N VAL A 81 -11.84 -5.00 1.41
CA VAL A 81 -10.62 -5.73 1.03
C VAL A 81 -9.64 -5.69 2.19
N ASP A 82 -9.14 -6.86 2.59
CA ASP A 82 -8.14 -6.99 3.65
C ASP A 82 -6.76 -6.57 3.13
N VAL A 83 -6.32 -5.37 3.49
CA VAL A 83 -5.01 -4.80 3.15
C VAL A 83 -4.04 -5.06 4.30
N THR A 84 -2.95 -5.78 4.01
CA THR A 84 -1.82 -5.93 4.92
C THR A 84 -0.62 -5.18 4.36
N VAL A 85 -0.11 -4.21 5.10
CA VAL A 85 1.11 -3.47 4.74
C VAL A 85 2.26 -3.92 5.62
N VAL A 86 3.38 -4.29 5.00
CA VAL A 86 4.58 -4.77 5.69
C VAL A 86 5.69 -3.74 5.53
N GLU A 87 6.10 -3.14 6.62
CA GLU A 87 7.17 -2.15 6.69
C GLU A 87 8.29 -2.65 7.58
N ILE A 88 9.55 -2.49 7.17
CA ILE A 88 10.70 -2.94 7.96
C ILE A 88 11.07 -1.92 9.04
N ASP A 89 10.86 -0.62 8.78
CA ASP A 89 11.28 0.46 9.67
C ASP A 89 10.11 0.97 10.54
N PRO A 90 10.13 0.75 11.87
CA PRO A 90 9.10 1.28 12.77
C PRO A 90 9.00 2.81 12.77
N LEU A 91 10.08 3.53 12.43
CA LEU A 91 10.05 4.99 12.32
C LEU A 91 9.18 5.44 11.14
N VAL A 92 9.23 4.75 10.00
CA VAL A 92 8.38 5.02 8.85
C VAL A 92 6.92 4.83 9.24
N VAL A 93 6.58 3.74 9.93
CA VAL A 93 5.22 3.51 10.46
C VAL A 93 4.77 4.65 11.39
N SER A 94 5.64 5.07 12.32
CA SER A 94 5.32 6.18 13.23
C SER A 94 5.08 7.50 12.49
N ILE A 95 5.87 7.79 11.45
CA ILE A 95 5.73 9.01 10.64
C ILE A 95 4.44 8.95 9.81
N ALA A 96 4.20 7.81 9.14
CA ALA A 96 3.01 7.56 8.33
C ALA A 96 1.72 7.73 9.15
N SER A 97 1.68 7.17 10.35
CA SER A 97 0.53 7.32 11.24
C SER A 97 0.35 8.75 11.73
N LYS A 98 1.43 9.40 12.18
CA LYS A 98 1.36 10.75 12.78
C LYS A 98 1.05 11.85 11.77
N TRP A 99 1.60 11.77 10.56
CA TRP A 99 1.60 12.88 9.60
C TRP A 99 0.82 12.59 8.33
N PHE A 100 0.66 11.32 7.96
CA PHE A 100 -0.05 10.92 6.75
C PHE A 100 -1.38 10.21 7.06
N GLY A 101 -1.79 10.15 8.33
CA GLY A 101 -3.08 9.60 8.73
C GLY A 101 -3.25 8.12 8.40
N VAL A 102 -2.16 7.35 8.34
CA VAL A 102 -2.23 5.89 8.27
C VAL A 102 -2.77 5.35 9.58
N ALA A 103 -3.83 4.56 9.51
CA ALA A 103 -4.49 4.00 10.67
C ALA A 103 -5.00 2.59 10.37
N ASP A 104 -4.64 1.65 11.24
CA ASP A 104 -5.15 0.30 11.18
C ASP A 104 -6.67 0.28 11.43
N SER A 105 -7.35 -0.68 10.81
CA SER A 105 -8.79 -0.91 10.95
C SER A 105 -9.09 -2.42 10.95
N ASN A 106 -10.37 -2.80 10.79
CA ASN A 106 -10.74 -4.21 10.65
C ASN A 106 -10.19 -4.85 9.37
N HIS A 107 -9.94 -4.04 8.32
CA HIS A 107 -9.52 -4.51 7.00
C HIS A 107 -8.22 -3.83 6.53
N HIS A 108 -7.56 -3.02 7.34
CA HIS A 108 -6.23 -2.47 7.06
C HIS A 108 -5.32 -2.75 8.25
N HIS A 109 -4.15 -3.34 7.98
CA HIS A 109 -3.22 -3.79 9.01
C HIS A 109 -1.79 -3.45 8.65
N THR A 110 -1.13 -2.68 9.51
CA THR A 110 0.29 -2.35 9.39
C THR A 110 1.13 -3.31 10.23
N VAL A 111 2.10 -3.97 9.61
CA VAL A 111 2.93 -5.00 10.23
C VAL A 111 4.40 -4.60 10.12
N ILE A 112 5.05 -4.34 11.26
CA ILE A 112 6.49 -4.10 11.31
C ILE A 112 7.22 -5.44 11.18
N ARG A 113 7.77 -5.73 9.99
CA ARG A 113 8.46 -6.99 9.70
C ARG A 113 9.30 -6.90 8.43
N ASN A 114 10.29 -7.78 8.31
CA ASN A 114 10.99 -7.97 7.04
C ASN A 114 10.04 -8.57 5.98
N GLY A 115 9.89 -7.89 4.85
CA GLY A 115 8.97 -8.29 3.78
C GLY A 115 9.28 -9.64 3.11
N ILE A 116 10.56 -10.02 2.94
CA ILE A 116 10.87 -11.34 2.34
C ILE A 116 10.46 -12.47 3.30
N THR A 117 10.76 -12.30 4.58
CA THR A 117 10.35 -13.23 5.64
C THR A 117 8.83 -13.34 5.72
N PHE A 118 8.12 -12.21 5.61
CA PHE A 118 6.65 -12.23 5.59
C PHE A 118 6.10 -13.05 4.43
N ILE A 119 6.63 -12.88 3.21
CA ILE A 119 6.18 -13.64 2.02
C ILE A 119 6.49 -15.14 2.16
N GLU A 120 7.63 -15.50 2.76
CA GLU A 120 7.96 -16.91 3.07
C GLU A 120 6.97 -17.54 4.05
N GLU A 121 6.67 -16.85 5.15
CA GLU A 121 5.68 -17.29 6.13
C GLU A 121 4.28 -17.40 5.52
N ALA A 122 3.88 -16.41 4.71
CA ALA A 122 2.60 -16.42 4.00
C ALA A 122 2.52 -17.62 3.05
N ALA A 123 3.60 -17.93 2.33
CA ALA A 123 3.68 -19.11 1.47
C ALA A 123 3.59 -20.41 2.27
N ALA A 124 4.26 -20.50 3.42
CA ALA A 124 4.20 -21.67 4.30
C ALA A 124 2.80 -21.89 4.89
N ARG A 125 2.06 -20.81 5.17
CA ARG A 125 0.68 -20.84 5.68
C ARG A 125 -0.37 -21.03 4.58
N GLY A 126 0.02 -21.10 3.30
CA GLY A 126 -0.90 -21.22 2.17
C GLY A 126 -1.78 -19.98 1.97
N MET A 127 -1.33 -18.81 2.45
CA MET A 127 -2.05 -17.55 2.28
C MET A 127 -2.14 -17.16 0.81
N LYS A 128 -3.25 -16.54 0.42
CA LYS A 128 -3.52 -16.12 -0.95
C LYS A 128 -3.93 -14.66 -1.02
N TYR A 129 -3.33 -13.95 -1.97
CA TYR A 129 -3.53 -12.53 -2.22
C TYR A 129 -4.00 -12.30 -3.65
N ALA A 130 -4.97 -11.39 -3.79
CA ALA A 130 -5.43 -10.90 -5.08
C ALA A 130 -4.38 -9.97 -5.72
N ALA A 131 -3.68 -9.18 -4.92
CA ALA A 131 -2.56 -8.40 -5.42
C ALA A 131 -1.43 -8.33 -4.40
N VAL A 132 -0.21 -8.22 -4.90
CA VAL A 132 0.98 -7.85 -4.12
C VAL A 132 1.56 -6.58 -4.70
N VAL A 133 1.63 -5.51 -3.90
CA VAL A 133 2.31 -4.26 -4.20
C VAL A 133 3.73 -4.33 -3.62
N LEU A 134 4.74 -4.10 -4.45
CA LEU A 134 6.16 -4.10 -4.07
C LEU A 134 6.73 -2.70 -4.22
N ASP A 135 6.77 -1.98 -3.11
CA ASP A 135 7.26 -0.61 -2.99
C ASP A 135 8.32 -0.48 -1.87
N ALA A 136 9.18 -1.49 -1.76
CA ALA A 136 10.24 -1.53 -0.76
C ALA A 136 11.53 -0.95 -1.33
N CYS A 137 11.80 0.32 -1.06
CA CYS A 137 13.02 1.02 -1.46
C CYS A 137 14.11 0.92 -0.38
N GLY A 138 15.38 0.94 -0.78
CA GLY A 138 16.51 0.94 0.16
C GLY A 138 17.04 2.36 0.38
N ASN A 139 17.78 2.57 1.47
CA ASN A 139 18.38 3.87 1.79
C ASN A 139 19.42 4.34 0.75
N ASP A 140 20.11 3.40 0.11
CA ASP A 140 21.24 3.67 -0.80
C ASP A 140 20.89 3.46 -2.29
N GLU A 141 19.71 2.91 -2.59
CA GLU A 141 19.27 2.64 -3.96
C GLU A 141 17.98 3.41 -4.26
N PHE A 142 18.05 4.40 -5.16
CA PHE A 142 16.86 4.97 -5.84
C PHE A 142 16.08 3.93 -6.69
N LYS A 143 16.43 2.64 -6.59
CA LYS A 143 15.84 1.53 -7.35
C LYS A 143 14.93 0.73 -6.43
N CYS A 144 13.65 0.95 -6.59
CA CYS A 144 12.61 0.15 -5.97
C CYS A 144 12.21 -0.98 -6.93
N PRO A 145 11.91 -2.19 -6.45
CA PRO A 145 12.14 -2.65 -5.08
C PRO A 145 13.62 -3.05 -4.82
N VAL A 146 14.01 -3.14 -3.55
CA VAL A 146 15.33 -3.64 -3.12
C VAL A 146 15.65 -5.01 -3.73
N LYS A 147 16.95 -5.27 -3.95
CA LYS A 147 17.44 -6.43 -4.74
C LYS A 147 16.87 -7.78 -4.30
N VAL A 148 16.59 -7.97 -3.01
CA VAL A 148 16.04 -9.23 -2.49
C VAL A 148 14.72 -9.63 -3.18
N PHE A 149 13.85 -8.66 -3.50
CA PHE A 149 12.57 -8.92 -4.19
C PHE A 149 12.72 -9.15 -5.70
N ARG A 150 13.89 -8.86 -6.27
CA ARG A 150 14.22 -9.08 -7.70
C ARG A 150 14.85 -10.45 -7.96
N THR A 151 14.99 -11.29 -6.93
CA THR A 151 15.60 -12.63 -7.06
C THR A 151 14.60 -13.66 -7.57
N ALA A 152 15.08 -14.70 -8.26
CA ALA A 152 14.26 -15.84 -8.68
C ALA A 152 13.57 -16.54 -7.48
N TYR A 153 14.22 -16.51 -6.33
CA TYR A 153 13.66 -17.03 -5.08
C TYR A 153 12.45 -16.23 -4.61
N ALA A 154 12.56 -14.89 -4.55
CA ALA A 154 11.44 -14.03 -4.21
C ALA A 154 10.27 -14.19 -5.20
N VAL A 155 10.55 -14.21 -6.50
CA VAL A 155 9.54 -14.47 -7.54
C VAL A 155 8.85 -15.82 -7.31
N LYS A 156 9.59 -16.87 -6.95
CA LYS A 156 9.02 -18.19 -6.62
C LYS A 156 8.09 -18.11 -5.40
N MET A 157 8.44 -17.34 -4.37
CA MET A 157 7.57 -17.19 -3.18
C MET A 157 6.34 -16.34 -3.49
N LEU A 158 6.49 -15.23 -4.23
CA LEU A 158 5.38 -14.39 -4.70
C LEU A 158 4.36 -15.21 -5.49
N ARG A 159 4.81 -16.04 -6.43
CA ARG A 159 3.92 -16.94 -7.19
C ARG A 159 3.14 -17.92 -6.30
N LYS A 160 3.70 -18.35 -5.17
CA LYS A 160 3.00 -19.26 -4.24
C LYS A 160 1.88 -18.56 -3.48
N ILE A 161 1.99 -17.26 -3.23
CA ILE A 161 1.01 -16.50 -2.44
C ILE A 161 -0.02 -15.77 -3.29
N LEU A 162 0.11 -15.76 -4.62
CA LEU A 162 -0.91 -15.19 -5.50
C LEU A 162 -2.09 -16.14 -5.70
N MET A 163 -3.28 -15.56 -5.77
CA MET A 163 -4.46 -16.18 -6.38
C MET A 163 -4.21 -16.42 -7.88
N GLU A 164 -5.04 -17.26 -8.51
CA GLU A 164 -4.93 -17.54 -9.95
C GLU A 164 -5.08 -16.28 -10.81
N THR A 165 -6.00 -15.39 -10.44
CA THR A 165 -6.17 -14.06 -11.06
C THR A 165 -5.32 -12.97 -10.40
N GLY A 166 -4.37 -13.36 -9.56
CA GLY A 166 -3.58 -12.43 -8.77
C GLY A 166 -2.47 -11.76 -9.58
N CYS A 167 -2.14 -10.51 -9.22
CA CYS A 167 -1.05 -9.77 -9.86
C CYS A 167 0.01 -9.28 -8.88
N VAL A 168 1.21 -9.01 -9.40
CA VAL A 168 2.25 -8.24 -8.69
C VAL A 168 2.33 -6.86 -9.36
N ARG A 169 2.36 -5.80 -8.55
CA ARG A 169 2.59 -4.41 -8.98
C ARG A 169 3.86 -3.92 -8.33
N ASN A 170 4.76 -3.34 -9.11
CA ASN A 170 5.98 -2.70 -8.62
C ASN A 170 6.01 -1.24 -9.05
N GLU A 171 6.77 -0.43 -8.32
CA GLU A 171 7.16 0.91 -8.77
C GLU A 171 8.24 0.83 -9.87
#